data_AF-A0A969XT92-F1
#
_entry.id   AF-A0A969XT92-F1
#
_cell.length_a   1.000
_cell.length_b   1.000
_cell.length_c   1.000
_cell.angle_alpha   90.00
_cell.angle_beta   90.00
_cell.angle_gamma   90.00
#
_symmetry.space_group_name_H-M   'P 1'
#
loop_
_entity.id
_entity.type
_entity.pdbx_description
1 polymer ?
#
loop_
_entity_poly.entity_id
_entity_poly.type
_entity_poly.pdbx_seq_one_letter_code
_entity_poly.pdbx_strand_id
1 'polypeptide(L)'
;PLLDWTELNVWEYIHREDIPVASLYFDDGTGHRCRSLGCWPCTSPVESTARDIPDIIEELRSGKFSTIAERSGRAQDKDDGGGLESLRRGGYM
;
A
#
# COMPACT_ATOMS: atom_id res chain seq x y z
N PRO A 1 -3.70 18.09 -0.97
CA PRO A 1 -4.97 17.80 -1.67
C PRO A 1 -5.45 16.33 -1.61
N LEU A 2 -4.61 15.35 -1.20
CA LEU A 2 -5.01 13.94 -1.03
C LEU A 2 -5.01 13.44 0.44
N LEU A 3 -4.81 14.33 1.41
CA LEU A 3 -4.65 13.93 2.82
C LEU A 3 -5.88 13.21 3.39
N ASP A 4 -7.06 13.56 2.93
CA ASP A 4 -8.32 12.96 3.41
C ASP A 4 -8.73 11.71 2.61
N TRP A 5 -7.88 11.24 1.69
CA TRP A 5 -8.19 10.08 0.86
C TRP A 5 -7.76 8.79 1.55
N THR A 6 -8.68 7.82 1.59
CA THR A 6 -8.35 6.43 1.93
C THR A 6 -7.75 5.72 0.72
N GLU A 7 -7.13 4.56 0.94
CA GLU A 7 -6.67 3.71 -0.16
C GLU A 7 -7.81 3.32 -1.10
N LEU A 8 -9.02 3.06 -0.56
CA LEU A 8 -10.20 2.77 -1.36
C LEU A 8 -10.55 3.93 -2.30
N ASN A 9 -10.52 5.17 -1.80
CA ASN A 9 -10.80 6.36 -2.62
C ASN A 9 -9.80 6.47 -3.80
N VAL A 10 -8.54 6.12 -3.57
CA VAL A 10 -7.50 6.13 -4.62
C VAL A 10 -7.82 5.10 -5.70
N TRP A 11 -8.13 3.85 -5.33
CA TRP A 11 -8.43 2.80 -6.31
C TRP A 11 -9.74 3.04 -7.07
N GLU A 12 -10.79 3.53 -6.39
CA GLU A 12 -12.04 3.92 -7.06
C GLU A 12 -11.81 5.04 -8.09
N TYR A 13 -10.94 6.01 -7.75
CA TYR A 13 -10.58 7.07 -8.69
C TYR A 13 -9.77 6.55 -9.87
N ILE A 14 -8.76 5.71 -9.63
CA ILE A 14 -7.96 5.08 -10.70
C ILE A 14 -8.88 4.30 -11.65
N HIS A 15 -9.83 3.55 -11.12
CA HIS A 15 -10.79 2.80 -11.93
C HIS A 15 -11.69 3.73 -12.75
N ARG A 16 -12.22 4.79 -12.14
CA ARG A 16 -13.14 5.73 -12.79
C ARG A 16 -12.48 6.51 -13.92
N GLU A 17 -11.23 6.93 -13.72
CA GLU A 17 -10.49 7.74 -14.69
C GLU A 17 -9.65 6.89 -15.68
N ASP A 18 -9.75 5.56 -15.61
CA ASP A 18 -8.99 4.61 -16.45
C ASP A 18 -7.47 4.87 -16.44
N ILE A 19 -6.92 5.09 -15.24
CA ILE A 19 -5.51 5.43 -15.07
C ILE A 19 -4.66 4.15 -15.12
N PRO A 20 -3.64 4.07 -15.98
CA PRO A 20 -2.76 2.91 -16.02
C PRO A 20 -1.92 2.81 -14.75
N VAL A 21 -1.82 1.59 -14.21
CA VAL A 21 -1.06 1.28 -12.99
C VAL A 21 -0.01 0.20 -13.24
N ALA A 22 1.01 0.15 -12.38
CA ALA A 22 2.05 -0.86 -12.46
C ALA A 22 1.49 -2.27 -12.18
N SER A 23 1.96 -3.26 -12.94
CA SER A 23 1.48 -4.65 -12.82
C SER A 23 1.76 -5.28 -11.44
N LEU A 24 2.75 -4.78 -10.70
CA LEU A 24 3.11 -5.27 -9.36
C LEU A 24 1.98 -5.11 -8.33
N TYR A 25 0.97 -4.29 -8.61
CA TYR A 25 -0.22 -4.17 -7.76
C TYR A 25 -1.17 -5.36 -7.87
N PHE A 26 -0.99 -6.23 -8.85
CA PHE A 26 -1.85 -7.38 -9.12
C PHE A 26 -1.11 -8.69 -8.83
N ASP A 27 -1.89 -9.72 -8.52
CA ASP A 27 -1.43 -11.10 -8.45
C ASP A 27 -1.05 -11.60 -9.85
N ASP A 28 0.16 -12.13 -9.98
CA ASP A 28 0.67 -12.77 -11.19
C ASP A 28 0.39 -14.28 -11.24
N GLY A 29 -0.39 -14.79 -10.29
CA GLY A 29 -0.73 -16.21 -10.13
C GLY A 29 0.02 -16.90 -8.99
N THR A 30 0.87 -16.17 -8.28
CA THR A 30 1.56 -16.64 -7.07
C THR A 30 0.72 -16.50 -5.79
N GLY A 31 -0.47 -15.89 -5.89
CA GLY A 31 -1.34 -15.57 -4.76
C GLY A 31 -0.84 -14.38 -3.93
N HIS A 32 -0.03 -13.51 -4.53
CA HIS A 32 0.62 -12.40 -3.85
C HIS A 32 0.62 -11.15 -4.73
N ARG A 33 0.45 -9.98 -4.11
CA ARG A 33 0.57 -8.67 -4.79
C ARG A 33 1.22 -7.62 -3.91
N CYS A 34 1.69 -6.52 -4.48
CA CYS A 34 2.21 -5.40 -3.69
C CYS A 34 1.11 -4.37 -3.42
N ARG A 35 0.90 -3.96 -2.16
CA ARG A 35 -0.02 -2.84 -1.80
C ARG A 35 0.66 -1.47 -1.76
N SER A 36 1.97 -1.43 -1.58
CA SER A 36 2.79 -0.22 -1.60
C SER A 36 4.08 -0.53 -2.35
N LEU A 37 4.46 0.31 -3.30
CA LEU A 37 5.73 0.18 -4.03
C LEU A 37 6.78 1.11 -3.44
N GLY A 38 7.91 0.53 -3.01
CA GLY A 38 9.09 1.25 -2.54
C GLY A 38 10.34 0.76 -3.25
N CYS A 39 11.48 0.69 -2.54
CA CYS A 39 12.65 0.02 -3.07
C CYS A 39 12.47 -1.52 -3.01
N TRP A 40 13.08 -2.22 -3.98
CA TRP A 40 13.01 -3.69 -4.10
C TRP A 40 13.29 -4.45 -2.78
N PRO A 41 14.33 -4.13 -1.97
CA PRO A 41 14.62 -4.91 -0.76
C PRO A 41 13.63 -4.66 0.40
N CYS A 42 12.80 -3.62 0.31
CA CYS A 42 11.90 -3.22 1.41
C CYS A 42 10.42 -3.25 1.01
N THR A 43 10.11 -3.74 -0.18
CA THR A 43 8.73 -3.95 -0.65
C THR A 43 8.36 -5.41 -0.44
N SER A 44 7.57 -5.68 0.60
CA SER A 44 7.07 -7.02 0.87
C SER A 44 5.67 -7.19 0.27
N PRO A 45 5.45 -8.22 -0.57
CA PRO A 45 4.12 -8.49 -1.10
C PRO A 45 3.20 -9.01 0.02
N VAL A 46 1.90 -8.87 -0.20
CA VAL A 46 0.86 -9.40 0.69
C VAL A 46 0.16 -10.57 0.00
N GLU A 47 -0.29 -11.53 0.78
CA GLU A 47 -1.17 -12.60 0.30
C GLU A 47 -2.48 -12.00 -0.21
N SER A 48 -2.73 -12.17 -1.49
CA SER A 48 -3.94 -11.74 -2.17
C SER A 48 -4.01 -12.31 -3.58
N THR A 49 -5.22 -12.64 -4.02
CA THR A 49 -5.50 -13.15 -5.36
C THR A 49 -6.09 -12.10 -6.29
N ALA A 50 -6.03 -10.80 -5.94
CA ALA A 50 -6.61 -9.73 -6.74
C ALA A 50 -5.80 -9.51 -8.03
N ARG A 51 -6.43 -9.69 -9.21
CA ARG A 51 -5.74 -9.64 -10.51
C ARG A 51 -6.06 -8.39 -11.32
N ASP A 52 -7.04 -7.63 -10.90
CA ASP A 52 -7.45 -6.38 -11.53
C ASP A 52 -7.90 -5.34 -10.49
N ILE A 53 -8.24 -4.14 -10.96
CA ILE A 53 -8.67 -3.04 -10.11
C ILE A 53 -9.99 -3.34 -9.38
N PRO A 54 -11.04 -3.87 -10.04
CA PRO A 54 -12.26 -4.30 -9.36
C PRO A 54 -12.02 -5.25 -8.18
N ASP A 55 -11.15 -6.25 -8.34
CA ASP A 55 -10.79 -7.17 -7.26
C ASP A 55 -10.19 -6.44 -6.05
N ILE A 56 -9.27 -5.49 -6.31
CA ILE A 56 -8.65 -4.68 -5.25
C ILE A 56 -9.69 -3.82 -4.52
N ILE A 57 -10.61 -3.19 -5.26
CA ILE A 57 -11.67 -2.35 -4.68
C ILE A 57 -12.56 -3.18 -3.76
N GLU A 58 -12.98 -4.38 -4.20
CA GLU A 58 -13.83 -5.25 -3.38
C GLU A 58 -13.08 -5.74 -2.13
N GLU A 59 -11.82 -6.12 -2.29
CA GLU A 59 -10.98 -6.57 -1.18
C GLU A 59 -10.75 -5.46 -0.13
N LEU A 60 -10.68 -4.20 -0.54
CA LEU A 60 -10.58 -3.04 0.34
C LEU A 60 -11.92 -2.63 0.96
N ARG A 61 -13.03 -2.80 0.24
CA ARG A 61 -14.37 -2.42 0.73
C ARG A 61 -14.86 -3.35 1.83
N SER A 62 -14.76 -4.65 1.62
CA SER A 62 -15.40 -5.66 2.47
C SER A 62 -14.43 -6.72 2.99
N GLY A 63 -13.23 -6.80 2.40
CA GLY A 63 -12.30 -7.89 2.61
C GLY A 63 -11.26 -7.67 3.72
N LYS A 64 -10.19 -8.47 3.62
CA LYS A 64 -9.09 -8.62 4.58
C LYS A 64 -8.40 -7.30 4.94
N PHE A 65 -8.51 -6.27 4.09
CA PHE A 65 -7.77 -5.02 4.24
C PHE A 65 -8.63 -3.79 4.52
N SER A 66 -9.94 -3.95 4.72
CA SER A 66 -10.87 -2.85 5.06
C SER A 66 -10.48 -2.07 6.32
N THR A 67 -9.75 -2.70 7.25
CA THR A 67 -9.29 -2.10 8.52
C THR A 67 -7.76 -2.00 8.63
N ILE A 68 -7.02 -2.31 7.56
CA ILE A 68 -5.56 -2.36 7.56
C ILE A 68 -5.03 -1.31 6.58
N ALA A 69 -4.33 -0.31 7.09
CA ALA A 69 -3.70 0.72 6.27
C ALA A 69 -2.73 0.10 5.25
N GLU A 70 -2.61 0.75 4.09
CA GLU A 70 -1.80 0.32 2.96
C GLU A 70 -0.32 0.16 3.30
N ARG A 71 0.16 0.93 4.29
CA ARG A 71 1.55 0.92 4.76
C ARG A 71 1.82 0.03 5.98
N SER A 72 0.82 -0.65 6.54
CA SER A 72 0.99 -1.48 7.74
C SER A 72 2.03 -2.61 7.60
N GLY A 73 2.41 -2.98 6.37
CA GLY A 73 3.45 -3.97 6.09
C GLY A 73 4.89 -3.44 6.10
N ARG A 74 5.13 -2.11 6.17
CA ARG A 74 6.49 -1.57 6.14
C ARG A 74 7.21 -1.82 7.46
N ALA A 75 8.32 -2.55 7.39
CA ALA A 75 9.18 -2.79 8.55
C ALA A 75 9.70 -1.48 9.19
N GLN A 76 9.90 -0.44 8.39
CA GLN A 76 10.37 0.87 8.85
C GLN A 76 9.30 1.66 9.63
N ASP A 77 8.02 1.34 9.46
CA ASP A 77 6.91 2.06 10.11
C ASP A 77 6.57 1.48 11.51
N LYS A 78 7.28 0.42 11.95
CA LYS A 78 7.12 -0.25 13.26
C LYS A 78 8.06 0.25 14.35
N ASP A 79 8.79 1.35 14.12
CA ASP A 79 9.71 1.91 15.11
C ASP A 79 9.08 3.13 15.81
N ASP A 80 8.37 2.84 16.90
CA ASP A 80 7.58 3.78 17.70
C ASP A 80 8.46 4.66 18.61
N GLY A 81 9.76 4.41 18.67
CA GLY A 81 10.65 4.92 19.72
C GLY A 81 11.57 6.07 19.32
N GLY A 82 11.72 6.37 18.02
CA GLY A 82 12.59 7.44 17.59
C GLY A 82 12.99 7.37 16.13
N GLY A 83 12.03 7.57 15.24
CA GLY A 83 12.28 7.68 13.80
C GLY A 83 13.04 8.97 13.41
N LEU A 84 12.64 9.57 12.29
CA LEU A 84 13.33 10.71 11.68
C LEU A 84 13.50 11.91 12.64
N GLU A 85 12.55 12.13 13.53
CA GLU A 85 12.60 13.21 14.53
C GLU A 85 13.71 13.01 15.56
N SER A 86 14.00 11.78 15.97
CA SER A 86 15.13 11.48 16.86
C SER A 86 16.47 11.59 16.15
N LEU A 87 16.55 11.16 14.88
CA LEU A 87 17.74 11.36 14.04
C LEU A 87 18.01 12.85 13.79
N ARG A 88 16.97 13.64 13.54
CA ARG A 88 17.05 15.10 13.41
C ARG A 88 17.49 15.76 14.71
N ARG A 89 16.94 15.34 15.85
CA ARG A 89 17.36 15.82 17.18
C ARG A 89 18.81 15.46 17.51
N GLY A 90 19.30 14.33 17.00
CA GLY A 90 20.68 13.87 17.13
C GLY A 90 21.68 14.52 16.16
N GLY A 91 21.22 15.35 15.21
CA GLY A 91 22.08 16.04 14.24
C GLY A 91 22.53 15.18 13.05
N TYR A 92 21.83 14.08 12.76
CA TYR A 92 22.15 13.16 11.66
C TYR A 92 21.33 13.44 10.37
N MET A 93 20.81 14.66 10.22
CA MET A 93 20.13 15.16 9.02
C MET A 93 20.67 16.54 8.63
#